data_AF-A0A0B3S458-F1
#
_entry.id   AF-A0A0B3S458-F1
#
_cell.length_a   1.000
_cell.length_b   1.000
_cell.length_c   1.000
_cell.angle_alpha   90.00
_cell.angle_beta   90.00
_cell.angle_gamma   90.00
#
_symmetry.space_group_name_H-M   'P 1'
#
loop_
_entity.id
_entity.type
_entity.pdbx_description
1 polymer ?
#
loop_
_entity_poly.entity_id
_entity_poly.type
_entity_poly.pdbx_seq_one_letter_code
_entity_poly.pdbx_strand_id
1 'polypeptide(L)'
;MPCLLPRTAQPHAAKRNKVTDLKTELLVCATSVLCGLGAPLWASCPVADDLYTGIRFTIDGGHVETFTQMRPGFVESVWEEGDYVGWVDIAKGVYIMEQQDLDSDHKPIGDMVHYTFETVSGVLPVPEPGGGFSAKVVVIRGGEQWTETHDYRFGQEAINTIGGCDYRMIPVEVRYGGDIVSSVDFLRYLPELGITYIAGFENDGERTDYYYSSIEVVQ
;
A
#
# COMPACT_ATOMS: atom_id res chain seq x y z
N MET A 1 -5.99 7.08 22.51
CA MET A 1 -4.56 6.77 22.30
C MET A 1 -4.37 6.63 20.80
N PRO A 2 -3.36 7.29 20.21
CA PRO A 2 -3.35 7.61 18.79
C PRO A 2 -3.10 6.35 17.96
N CYS A 3 -3.60 6.32 16.72
CA CYS A 3 -3.01 5.49 15.67
C CYS A 3 -1.51 5.83 15.60
N LEU A 4 -0.71 5.02 16.29
CA LEU A 4 0.74 5.17 16.44
C LEU A 4 1.38 4.12 15.57
N LEU A 5 1.75 4.51 14.34
CA LEU A 5 3.02 4.06 13.79
C LEU A 5 4.13 5.03 14.24
N PRO A 6 5.36 4.54 14.46
CA PRO A 6 6.34 5.22 15.30
C PRO A 6 7.03 6.40 14.61
N ARG A 7 7.37 7.37 15.47
CA ARG A 7 8.34 8.47 15.30
C ARG A 7 9.42 8.26 14.23
N THR A 8 9.38 9.16 13.26
CA THR A 8 10.47 9.72 12.44
C THR A 8 11.92 9.39 12.88
N ALA A 9 12.63 8.64 12.04
CA ALA A 9 14.09 8.62 12.02
C ALA A 9 14.61 9.66 11.00
N GLN A 10 15.35 10.66 11.47
CA GLN A 10 16.04 11.64 10.62
C GLN A 10 17.13 10.95 9.75
N PRO A 11 17.28 11.32 8.46
CA PRO A 11 18.37 10.81 7.64
C PRO A 11 19.70 11.49 8.01
N HIS A 12 20.63 10.69 8.54
CA HIS A 12 22.03 11.08 8.66
C HIS A 12 22.68 11.16 7.28
N ALA A 13 23.05 12.38 6.88
CA ALA A 13 23.91 12.64 5.74
C ALA A 13 25.34 12.08 5.97
N ALA A 14 25.87 11.31 5.01
CA ALA A 14 27.29 10.98 4.97
C ALA A 14 27.85 10.84 3.54
N LYS A 15 28.49 11.94 3.11
CA LYS A 15 29.76 12.07 2.36
C LYS A 15 30.01 11.26 1.07
N ARG A 16 29.96 12.01 -0.05
CA ARG A 16 30.77 11.79 -1.26
C ARG A 16 32.26 11.67 -0.92
N ASN A 17 32.94 10.67 -1.49
CA ASN A 17 34.40 10.68 -1.59
C ASN A 17 34.89 10.34 -3.01
N LYS A 18 35.71 11.28 -3.49
CA LYS A 18 36.67 11.35 -4.60
C LYS A 18 36.94 10.11 -5.48
N VAL A 19 36.68 10.36 -6.76
CA VAL A 19 37.55 10.13 -7.94
C VAL A 19 38.98 9.69 -7.60
N THR A 20 39.39 8.53 -8.14
CA THR A 20 40.78 8.28 -8.52
C THR A 20 40.82 7.76 -9.95
N ASP A 21 41.57 8.52 -10.75
CA ASP A 21 41.91 8.35 -12.15
C ASP A 21 42.93 7.18 -12.27
N LEU A 22 42.63 6.18 -13.10
CA LEU A 22 43.64 5.21 -13.54
C LEU A 22 43.66 5.15 -15.07
N LYS A 23 44.79 5.64 -15.58
CA LYS A 23 45.21 5.68 -16.97
C LYS A 23 45.69 4.30 -17.46
N THR A 24 45.41 4.06 -18.76
CA THR A 24 46.17 3.22 -19.71
C THR A 24 46.11 1.69 -19.52
N GLU A 25 45.51 0.97 -20.47
CA GLU A 25 46.27 0.26 -21.52
C GLU A 25 45.35 -0.39 -22.56
N LEU A 26 45.87 -0.37 -23.80
CA LEU A 26 45.26 -0.77 -25.05
C LEU A 26 45.35 -2.30 -25.19
N LEU A 27 44.23 -3.00 -25.38
CA LEU A 27 44.25 -4.34 -25.95
C LEU A 27 43.05 -4.54 -26.88
N VAL A 28 43.31 -4.44 -28.18
CA VAL A 28 42.38 -4.79 -29.25
C VAL A 28 42.26 -6.30 -29.29
N CYS A 29 41.20 -6.85 -28.70
CA CYS A 29 40.77 -8.22 -28.90
C CYS A 29 39.48 -8.20 -29.71
N ALA A 30 39.57 -8.67 -30.96
CA ALA A 30 38.44 -8.87 -31.85
C ALA A 30 37.45 -9.85 -31.21
N THR A 31 36.48 -9.30 -30.49
CA THR A 31 35.44 -10.06 -29.81
C THR A 31 34.18 -9.85 -30.61
N SER A 32 33.71 -10.92 -31.26
CA SER A 32 32.43 -10.95 -31.95
C SER A 32 31.34 -10.44 -30.99
N VAL A 33 30.88 -9.21 -31.23
CA VAL A 33 29.72 -8.63 -30.54
C VAL A 33 28.51 -9.39 -31.08
N LEU A 34 28.19 -10.52 -30.45
CA LEU A 34 26.82 -11.00 -30.43
C LEU A 34 26.02 -9.88 -29.76
N CYS A 35 25.35 -9.05 -30.57
CA CYS A 35 24.21 -8.26 -30.11
C CYS A 35 23.15 -9.26 -29.66
N GLY A 36 23.30 -9.78 -28.44
CA GLY A 36 22.18 -10.24 -27.67
C GLY A 36 21.23 -9.06 -27.60
N LEU A 37 20.15 -9.14 -28.38
CA LEU A 37 18.92 -8.44 -28.08
C LEU A 37 18.53 -8.92 -26.68
N GLY A 38 19.10 -8.28 -25.65
CA GLY A 38 18.55 -8.34 -24.32
C GLY A 38 17.17 -7.77 -24.51
N ALA A 39 16.16 -8.66 -24.59
CA ALA A 39 14.80 -8.25 -24.39
C ALA A 39 14.85 -7.43 -23.10
N PRO A 40 14.50 -6.13 -23.14
CA PRO A 40 14.49 -5.36 -21.93
C PRO A 40 13.65 -6.16 -20.94
N LEU A 41 14.23 -6.48 -19.79
CA LEU A 41 13.50 -6.99 -18.63
C LEU A 41 12.61 -5.84 -18.17
N TRP A 42 11.59 -5.51 -18.97
CA TRP A 42 10.39 -4.91 -18.42
C TRP A 42 9.86 -6.02 -17.53
N ALA A 43 10.05 -5.88 -16.22
CA ALA A 43 9.23 -6.65 -15.31
C ALA A 43 7.80 -6.48 -15.81
N SER A 44 7.16 -7.59 -16.16
CA SER A 44 5.77 -7.55 -16.58
C SER A 44 5.00 -6.91 -15.44
N CYS A 45 4.35 -5.78 -15.72
CA CYS A 45 3.56 -5.08 -14.72
C CYS A 45 2.56 -6.05 -14.09
N PRO A 46 2.51 -6.13 -12.75
CA PRO A 46 1.56 -7.02 -12.09
C PRO A 46 0.12 -6.80 -12.59
N VAL A 47 -0.64 -7.87 -12.64
CA VAL A 47 -2.06 -7.90 -12.99
C VAL A 47 -2.88 -8.53 -11.86
N ALA A 48 -4.20 -8.42 -11.88
CA ALA A 48 -5.06 -8.95 -10.80
C ALA A 48 -4.81 -10.44 -10.48
N ASP A 49 -4.52 -11.27 -11.48
CA ASP A 49 -4.25 -12.71 -11.25
C ASP A 49 -2.97 -12.95 -10.44
N ASP A 50 -2.03 -12.01 -10.42
CA ASP A 50 -0.82 -12.11 -9.61
C ASP A 50 -1.11 -11.95 -8.11
N LEU A 51 -2.31 -11.49 -7.72
CA LEU A 51 -2.72 -11.47 -6.30
C LEU A 51 -2.81 -12.87 -5.69
N TYR A 52 -2.98 -13.93 -6.48
CA TYR A 52 -2.98 -15.29 -5.96
C TYR A 52 -1.59 -15.78 -5.53
N THR A 53 -0.52 -15.16 -6.04
CA THR A 53 0.87 -15.39 -5.63
C THR A 53 1.41 -14.30 -4.73
N GLY A 54 0.89 -13.09 -4.85
CA GLY A 54 1.28 -11.91 -4.09
C GLY A 54 1.81 -10.80 -5.00
N ILE A 55 1.34 -9.57 -4.78
CA ILE A 55 1.88 -8.36 -5.40
C ILE A 55 2.55 -7.54 -4.31
N ARG A 56 3.86 -7.27 -4.46
CA ARG A 56 4.63 -6.49 -3.49
C ARG A 56 4.89 -5.09 -4.01
N PHE A 57 4.65 -4.14 -3.12
CA PHE A 57 4.94 -2.74 -3.26
C PHE A 57 6.14 -2.41 -2.36
N THR A 58 7.06 -1.58 -2.86
CA THR A 58 8.12 -0.99 -2.01
C THR A 58 7.82 0.48 -1.78
N ILE A 59 7.87 0.88 -0.52
CA ILE A 59 7.66 2.23 -0.04
C ILE A 59 9.03 2.86 0.22
N ASP A 60 9.16 4.16 -0.04
CA ASP A 60 10.34 4.94 0.32
C ASP A 60 10.71 4.69 1.79
N GLY A 61 11.99 4.44 2.06
CA GLY A 61 12.46 3.97 3.37
C GLY A 61 12.73 2.46 3.44
N GLY A 62 12.35 1.70 2.40
CA GLY A 62 12.63 0.26 2.30
C GLY A 62 11.56 -0.62 2.95
N HIS A 63 10.46 -0.02 3.40
CA HIS A 63 9.28 -0.75 3.87
C HIS A 63 8.58 -1.41 2.69
N VAL A 64 7.91 -2.52 2.94
CA VAL A 64 7.21 -3.28 1.92
C VAL A 64 5.76 -3.49 2.33
N GLU A 65 4.87 -3.49 1.33
CA GLU A 65 3.47 -3.87 1.49
C GLU A 65 3.19 -4.98 0.48
N THR A 66 2.66 -6.11 0.94
CA THR A 66 2.36 -7.27 0.08
C THR A 66 0.87 -7.53 0.09
N PHE A 67 0.27 -7.54 -1.10
CA PHE A 67 -1.15 -7.79 -1.32
C PHE A 67 -1.37 -9.21 -1.83
N THR A 68 -2.26 -9.96 -1.18
CA THR A 68 -2.61 -11.33 -1.57
C THR A 68 -4.12 -11.53 -1.54
N GLN A 69 -4.67 -12.22 -2.53
CA GLN A 69 -6.09 -12.57 -2.56
C GLN A 69 -6.30 -14.06 -2.27
N MET A 70 -6.66 -14.38 -1.03
CA MET A 70 -6.95 -15.75 -0.59
C MET A 70 -8.41 -16.14 -0.79
N ARG A 71 -9.33 -15.16 -0.90
CA ARG A 71 -10.77 -15.39 -1.09
C ARG A 71 -11.40 -14.37 -2.04
N PRO A 72 -12.40 -14.75 -2.85
CA PRO A 72 -13.02 -13.83 -3.81
C PRO A 72 -13.56 -12.56 -3.17
N GLY A 73 -13.12 -11.40 -3.66
CA GLY A 73 -13.62 -10.09 -3.24
C GLY A 73 -12.99 -9.53 -1.96
N PHE A 74 -11.99 -10.20 -1.40
CA PHE A 74 -11.18 -9.71 -0.29
C PHE A 74 -9.70 -9.82 -0.62
N VAL A 75 -8.95 -8.78 -0.28
CA VAL A 75 -7.51 -8.73 -0.44
C VAL A 75 -6.91 -8.53 0.95
N GLU A 76 -5.94 -9.36 1.27
CA GLU A 76 -5.09 -9.18 2.43
C GLU A 76 -3.94 -8.24 2.05
N SER A 77 -3.66 -7.26 2.91
CA SER A 77 -2.44 -6.45 2.88
C SER A 77 -1.58 -6.74 4.10
N VAL A 78 -0.30 -7.04 3.88
CA VAL A 78 0.71 -7.18 4.92
C VAL A 78 1.77 -6.11 4.71
N TRP A 79 1.86 -5.19 5.66
CA TRP A 79 2.84 -4.11 5.68
C TRP A 79 3.94 -4.40 6.70
N GLU A 80 5.21 -4.25 6.32
CA GLU A 80 6.36 -4.58 7.16
C GLU A 80 7.30 -3.36 7.32
N GLU A 81 7.50 -2.93 8.57
CA GLU A 81 8.45 -1.89 8.98
C GLU A 81 9.28 -2.37 10.18
N GLY A 82 10.53 -2.75 9.93
CA GLY A 82 11.43 -3.21 10.99
C GLY A 82 10.87 -4.45 11.69
N ASP A 83 10.63 -4.34 13.01
CA ASP A 83 10.07 -5.41 13.83
C ASP A 83 8.53 -5.35 13.93
N TYR A 84 7.90 -4.40 13.25
CA TYR A 84 6.45 -4.23 13.22
C TYR A 84 5.87 -4.74 11.90
N VAL A 85 4.78 -5.50 12.01
CA VAL A 85 4.01 -5.97 10.86
C VAL A 85 2.55 -5.60 11.04
N GLY A 86 1.95 -4.91 10.07
CA GLY A 86 0.51 -4.63 10.02
C GLY A 86 -0.17 -5.60 9.06
N TRP A 87 -1.26 -6.22 9.50
CA TRP A 87 -2.12 -7.06 8.66
C TRP A 87 -3.51 -6.44 8.55
N VAL A 88 -4.05 -6.40 7.33
CA VAL A 88 -5.37 -5.84 7.04
C VAL A 88 -6.10 -6.71 6.04
N ASP A 89 -7.36 -7.06 6.33
CA ASP A 89 -8.27 -7.71 5.36
C ASP A 89 -9.22 -6.67 4.76
N ILE A 90 -9.24 -6.59 3.43
CA ILE A 90 -9.83 -5.48 2.69
C ILE A 90 -10.89 -6.00 1.72
N ALA A 91 -12.16 -5.73 1.98
CA ALA A 91 -13.24 -6.02 1.06
C ALA A 91 -13.24 -5.05 -0.13
N LYS A 92 -13.44 -5.61 -1.33
CA LYS A 92 -13.46 -4.86 -2.62
C LYS A 92 -12.22 -3.97 -2.83
N GLY A 93 -11.12 -4.32 -2.17
CA GLY A 93 -9.87 -3.59 -2.23
C GLY A 93 -9.90 -2.18 -1.63
N VAL A 94 -10.93 -1.79 -0.86
CA VAL A 94 -11.05 -0.43 -0.28
C VAL A 94 -11.56 -0.43 1.16
N TYR A 95 -12.44 -1.37 1.53
CA TYR A 95 -13.10 -1.36 2.82
C TYR A 95 -12.39 -2.28 3.78
N ILE A 96 -11.68 -1.71 4.76
CA ILE A 96 -11.04 -2.49 5.82
C ILE A 96 -12.13 -3.19 6.62
N MET A 97 -12.01 -4.51 6.74
CA MET A 97 -12.93 -5.36 7.50
C MET A 97 -12.29 -5.83 8.80
N GLU A 98 -11.00 -6.15 8.76
CA GLU A 98 -10.23 -6.58 9.92
C GLU A 98 -8.83 -5.96 9.85
N GLN A 99 -8.27 -5.65 11.02
CA GLN A 99 -6.91 -5.19 11.17
C GLN A 99 -6.27 -5.82 12.41
N GLN A 100 -5.02 -6.24 12.29
CA GLN A 100 -4.25 -6.85 13.37
C GLN A 100 -2.79 -6.41 13.29
N ASP A 101 -2.24 -5.97 14.42
CA ASP A 101 -0.81 -5.75 14.55
C ASP A 101 -0.13 -7.10 14.84
N LEU A 102 1.01 -7.36 14.20
CA LEU A 102 1.78 -8.59 14.30
C LEU A 102 3.23 -8.26 14.68
N ASP A 103 3.90 -9.22 15.33
CA ASP A 103 5.36 -9.17 15.55
C ASP A 103 6.13 -9.60 14.29
N SER A 104 7.47 -9.53 14.35
CA SER A 104 8.35 -9.96 13.26
C SER A 104 8.28 -11.46 12.91
N ASP A 105 7.68 -12.28 13.78
CA ASP A 105 7.39 -13.70 13.52
C ASP A 105 5.94 -13.90 13.00
N HIS A 106 5.27 -12.80 12.62
CA HIS A 106 3.87 -12.73 12.17
C HIS A 106 2.87 -13.25 13.22
N LYS A 107 3.18 -13.12 14.52
CA LYS A 107 2.25 -13.48 15.60
C LYS A 107 1.43 -12.27 16.05
N PRO A 108 0.12 -12.44 16.33
CA PRO A 108 -0.72 -11.35 16.83
C PRO A 108 -0.17 -10.64 18.07
N ILE A 109 -0.08 -9.32 17.98
CA ILE A 109 0.17 -8.41 19.10
C ILE A 109 -1.14 -7.67 19.42
N GLY A 110 -1.64 -7.87 20.64
CA GLY A 110 -2.88 -7.21 21.08
C GLY A 110 -4.13 -7.72 20.37
N ASP A 111 -5.22 -6.97 20.51
CA ASP A 111 -6.53 -7.39 20.00
C ASP A 111 -6.74 -6.96 18.54
N MET A 112 -7.27 -7.88 17.74
CA MET A 112 -7.79 -7.62 16.40
C MET A 112 -8.91 -6.57 16.44
N VAL A 113 -8.91 -5.71 15.45
CA VAL A 113 -9.96 -4.72 15.21
C VAL A 113 -10.88 -5.25 14.12
N HIS A 114 -12.18 -5.31 14.40
CA HIS A 114 -13.19 -5.67 13.42
C HIS A 114 -14.04 -4.44 13.05
N TYR A 115 -14.27 -4.26 11.76
CA TYR A 115 -15.07 -3.19 11.19
C TYR A 115 -16.33 -3.79 10.56
N THR A 116 -17.49 -3.50 11.15
CA THR A 116 -18.78 -3.98 10.66
C THR A 116 -19.56 -2.83 10.05
N PHE A 117 -19.62 -2.81 8.73
CA PHE A 117 -20.48 -1.89 7.98
C PHE A 117 -21.95 -2.27 8.15
N GLU A 118 -22.85 -1.28 8.27
CA GLU A 118 -24.30 -1.55 8.28
C GLU A 118 -24.78 -2.24 6.99
N THR A 119 -24.06 -2.02 5.89
CA THR A 119 -24.26 -2.70 4.61
C THR A 119 -23.44 -3.99 4.55
N VAL A 120 -24.06 -5.10 4.13
CA VAL A 120 -23.35 -6.37 3.93
C VAL A 120 -22.21 -6.19 2.92
N SER A 121 -21.04 -6.77 3.19
CA SER A 121 -19.81 -6.58 2.40
C SER A 121 -19.97 -6.86 0.90
N GLY A 122 -20.84 -7.81 0.51
CA GLY A 122 -21.14 -8.12 -0.89
C GLY A 122 -21.88 -7.02 -1.66
N VAL A 123 -22.42 -6.01 -0.96
CA VAL A 123 -23.18 -4.88 -1.51
C VAL A 123 -22.40 -3.56 -1.40
N LEU A 124 -21.20 -3.59 -0.81
CA LEU A 124 -20.34 -2.40 -0.75
C LEU A 124 -19.99 -1.94 -2.18
N PRO A 125 -20.07 -0.63 -2.47
CA PRO A 125 -19.85 -0.14 -3.82
C PRO A 125 -18.37 -0.26 -4.20
N VAL A 126 -18.08 -0.62 -5.44
CA VAL A 126 -16.71 -0.50 -5.98
C VAL A 126 -16.45 0.98 -6.28
N PRO A 127 -15.25 1.53 -6.05
CA PRO A 127 -14.97 2.91 -6.40
C PRO A 127 -15.20 3.18 -7.88
N GLU A 128 -16.01 4.21 -8.14
CA GLU A 128 -16.25 4.76 -9.47
C GLU A 128 -15.79 6.23 -9.51
N PRO A 129 -15.22 6.70 -10.64
CA PRO A 129 -14.73 8.08 -10.72
C PRO A 129 -15.79 9.13 -10.38
N GLY A 130 -15.48 10.01 -9.43
CA GLY A 130 -16.38 11.08 -8.96
C GLY A 130 -17.49 10.62 -8.02
N GLY A 131 -17.55 9.34 -7.67
CA GLY A 131 -18.53 8.78 -6.75
C GLY A 131 -18.20 9.01 -5.28
N GLY A 132 -18.94 8.35 -4.41
CA GLY A 132 -18.69 8.34 -2.98
C GLY A 132 -19.64 7.41 -2.24
N PHE A 133 -19.31 7.14 -0.98
CA PHE A 133 -20.07 6.24 -0.12
C PHE A 133 -19.90 6.69 1.32
N SER A 134 -20.99 6.72 2.09
CA SER A 134 -20.93 6.95 3.53
C SER A 134 -21.55 5.77 4.25
N ALA A 135 -20.90 5.31 5.30
CA ALA A 135 -21.42 4.26 6.16
C ALA A 135 -21.18 4.58 7.62
N LYS A 136 -22.12 4.11 8.45
CA LYS A 136 -21.82 3.87 9.86
C LYS A 136 -21.14 2.52 9.98
N VAL A 137 -20.09 2.50 10.79
CA VAL A 137 -19.26 1.32 11.01
C VAL A 137 -19.19 1.07 12.50
N VAL A 138 -19.54 -0.14 12.90
CA VAL A 138 -19.35 -0.61 14.26
C VAL A 138 -17.94 -1.16 14.35
N VAL A 139 -17.12 -0.59 15.23
CA VAL A 139 -15.75 -1.02 15.45
C VAL A 139 -15.68 -1.79 16.76
N ILE A 140 -15.07 -2.98 16.72
CA ILE A 140 -14.91 -3.87 17.89
C ILE A 140 -13.43 -4.15 18.08
N ARG A 141 -12.92 -3.94 19.30
CA ARG A 141 -11.55 -4.26 19.69
C ARG A 141 -11.50 -4.64 21.17
N GLY A 142 -10.89 -5.77 21.51
CA GLY A 142 -10.67 -6.15 22.92
C GLY A 142 -11.94 -6.26 23.77
N GLY A 143 -13.09 -6.55 23.15
CA GLY A 143 -14.40 -6.60 23.82
C GLY A 143 -15.08 -5.23 24.00
N GLU A 144 -14.42 -4.14 23.62
CA GLU A 144 -15.02 -2.81 23.51
C GLU A 144 -15.64 -2.62 22.12
N GLN A 145 -16.67 -1.79 22.07
CA GLN A 145 -17.36 -1.45 20.83
C GLN A 145 -17.69 0.05 20.81
N TRP A 146 -17.46 0.68 19.66
CA TRP A 146 -17.92 2.04 19.37
C TRP A 146 -18.39 2.15 17.92
N THR A 147 -18.93 3.31 17.57
CA THR A 147 -19.41 3.58 16.22
C THR A 147 -18.59 4.70 15.60
N GLU A 148 -18.23 4.51 14.34
CA GLU A 148 -17.61 5.49 13.47
C GLU A 148 -18.51 5.76 12.26
N THR A 149 -18.29 6.89 11.62
CA THR A 149 -18.80 7.23 10.29
C THR A 149 -17.60 7.28 9.37
N HIS A 150 -17.63 6.47 8.32
CA HIS A 150 -16.61 6.46 7.27
C HIS A 150 -17.22 7.13 6.04
N ASP A 151 -16.68 8.29 5.67
CA ASP A 151 -17.08 9.02 4.47
C ASP A 151 -16.02 8.86 3.38
N TYR A 152 -16.34 8.07 2.37
CA TYR A 152 -15.51 7.80 1.20
C TYR A 152 -15.85 8.76 0.07
N ARG A 153 -14.84 9.45 -0.47
CA ARG A 153 -14.95 10.27 -1.68
C ARG A 153 -14.02 9.73 -2.74
N PHE A 154 -14.58 9.38 -3.89
CA PHE A 154 -13.83 8.88 -5.03
C PHE A 154 -13.60 10.03 -6.00
N GLY A 155 -12.33 10.39 -6.22
CA GLY A 155 -11.97 11.44 -7.16
C GLY A 155 -12.10 11.00 -8.62
N GLN A 156 -11.61 11.84 -9.52
CA GLN A 156 -11.57 11.51 -10.95
C GLN A 156 -10.46 10.49 -11.24
N GLU A 157 -10.67 9.67 -12.28
CA GLU A 157 -9.64 8.74 -12.75
C GLU A 157 -8.40 9.52 -13.22
N ALA A 158 -7.23 9.01 -12.88
CA ALA A 158 -5.93 9.49 -13.31
C ALA A 158 -5.02 8.31 -13.64
N ILE A 159 -3.83 8.60 -14.18
CA ILE A 159 -2.77 7.59 -14.35
C ILE A 159 -1.80 7.71 -13.19
N ASN A 160 -1.39 6.57 -12.65
CA ASN A 160 -0.41 6.47 -11.60
C ASN A 160 0.71 5.52 -12.05
N THR A 161 1.94 6.05 -12.09
CA THR A 161 3.13 5.30 -12.47
C THR A 161 3.86 4.81 -11.23
N ILE A 162 4.06 3.49 -11.09
CA ILE A 162 4.81 2.87 -9.98
C ILE A 162 5.78 1.84 -10.59
N GLY A 163 7.07 1.92 -10.25
CA GLY A 163 8.05 0.95 -10.77
C GLY A 163 8.18 0.91 -12.30
N GLY A 164 7.74 1.97 -13.01
CA GLY A 164 7.66 2.01 -14.47
C GLY A 164 6.37 1.44 -15.07
N CYS A 165 5.42 1.01 -14.23
CA CYS A 165 4.11 0.52 -14.63
C CYS A 165 3.05 1.60 -14.48
N ASP A 166 2.29 1.81 -15.56
CA ASP A 166 1.16 2.75 -15.58
C ASP A 166 -0.14 2.01 -15.29
N TYR A 167 -0.86 2.46 -14.26
CA TYR A 167 -2.18 1.96 -13.90
C TYR A 167 -3.20 3.09 -13.92
N ARG A 168 -4.46 2.78 -14.28
CA ARG A 168 -5.55 3.70 -13.91
C ARG A 168 -5.66 3.73 -12.40
N MET A 169 -5.97 4.90 -11.88
CA MET A 169 -6.00 5.14 -10.46
C MET A 169 -7.15 6.08 -10.13
N ILE A 170 -7.91 5.72 -9.12
CA ILE A 170 -8.95 6.58 -8.53
C ILE A 170 -8.43 7.00 -7.15
N PRO A 171 -8.21 8.30 -6.89
CA PRO A 171 -7.85 8.75 -5.56
C PRO A 171 -9.07 8.63 -4.67
N VAL A 172 -8.88 8.06 -3.48
CA VAL A 172 -9.94 7.87 -2.48
C VAL A 172 -9.56 8.65 -1.24
N GLU A 173 -10.43 9.54 -0.80
CA GLU A 173 -10.34 10.18 0.51
C GLU A 173 -11.31 9.47 1.45
N VAL A 174 -10.82 8.94 2.57
CA VAL A 174 -11.65 8.33 3.61
C VAL A 174 -11.56 9.22 4.84
N ARG A 175 -12.68 9.84 5.22
CA ARG A 175 -12.76 10.56 6.49
C ARG A 175 -13.39 9.67 7.54
N TYR A 176 -12.66 9.44 8.62
CA TYR A 176 -13.17 8.77 9.80
C TYR A 176 -13.63 9.84 10.78
N GLY A 177 -14.91 9.78 11.14
CA GLY A 177 -15.50 10.63 12.16
C GLY A 177 -16.21 9.79 13.20
N GLY A 178 -16.16 10.20 14.46
CA GLY A 178 -16.87 9.49 15.53
C GLY A 178 -16.44 9.98 16.89
N ASP A 179 -16.79 9.19 17.91
CA ASP A 179 -16.57 9.56 19.30
C ASP A 179 -15.08 9.53 19.71
N ILE A 180 -14.25 8.79 18.96
CA ILE A 180 -12.86 8.46 19.36
C ILE A 180 -11.82 8.94 18.34
N VAL A 181 -12.15 8.94 17.05
CA VAL A 181 -11.19 9.17 15.96
C VAL A 181 -11.66 10.31 15.05
N SER A 182 -10.71 11.17 14.68
CA SER A 182 -10.84 12.11 13.57
C SER A 182 -9.56 12.08 12.75
N SER A 183 -9.59 11.37 11.63
CA SER A 183 -8.46 11.25 10.71
C SER A 183 -8.97 11.19 9.26
N VAL A 184 -8.04 11.41 8.33
CA VAL A 184 -8.31 11.29 6.90
C VAL A 184 -7.24 10.42 6.27
N ASP A 185 -7.64 9.33 5.61
CA ASP A 185 -6.74 8.58 4.76
C ASP A 185 -6.87 9.03 3.31
N PHE A 186 -5.73 9.11 2.63
CA PHE A 186 -5.63 9.33 1.20
C PHE A 186 -5.13 8.03 0.57
N LEU A 187 -6.03 7.31 -0.09
CA LEU A 187 -5.72 6.04 -0.74
C LEU A 187 -5.63 6.22 -2.26
N ARG A 188 -4.96 5.29 -2.92
CA ARG A 188 -4.97 5.16 -4.38
C ARG A 188 -5.54 3.79 -4.72
N TYR A 189 -6.76 3.78 -5.28
CA TYR A 189 -7.39 2.56 -5.78
C TYR A 189 -6.92 2.29 -7.20
N LEU A 190 -6.45 1.08 -7.46
CA LEU A 190 -6.01 0.60 -8.78
C LEU A 190 -7.04 -0.39 -9.31
N PRO A 191 -7.99 0.03 -10.18
CA PRO A 191 -9.10 -0.82 -10.61
C PRO A 191 -8.66 -2.10 -11.33
N GLU A 192 -7.55 -2.06 -12.07
CA GLU A 192 -6.99 -3.21 -12.78
C GLU A 192 -6.46 -4.31 -11.86
N LEU A 193 -6.06 -3.93 -10.64
CA LEU A 193 -5.58 -4.87 -9.62
C LEU A 193 -6.67 -5.19 -8.59
N GLY A 194 -7.64 -4.29 -8.40
CA GLY A 194 -8.68 -4.43 -7.38
C GLY A 194 -8.15 -4.21 -5.95
N ILE A 195 -7.15 -3.34 -5.79
CA ILE A 195 -6.51 -3.02 -4.50
C ILE A 195 -6.43 -1.50 -4.27
N THR A 196 -6.36 -1.09 -3.01
CA THR A 196 -5.89 0.23 -2.58
C THR A 196 -4.60 0.11 -1.81
N TYR A 197 -3.76 1.13 -1.91
CA TYR A 197 -2.67 1.38 -0.97
C TYR A 197 -2.77 2.80 -0.40
N ILE A 198 -2.21 3.02 0.79
CA ILE A 198 -2.23 4.33 1.46
C ILE A 198 -1.17 5.25 0.88
N ALA A 199 -1.59 6.37 0.29
CA ALA A 199 -0.70 7.40 -0.24
C ALA A 199 -0.41 8.53 0.77
N GLY A 200 -1.18 8.57 1.85
CA GLY A 200 -0.94 9.47 2.96
C GLY A 200 -2.07 9.43 3.97
N PHE A 201 -1.86 10.07 5.11
CA PHE A 201 -2.89 10.28 6.12
C PHE A 201 -2.75 11.66 6.75
N GLU A 202 -3.86 12.16 7.28
CA GLU A 202 -3.93 13.37 8.07
C GLU A 202 -4.55 13.05 9.43
N ASN A 203 -3.86 13.48 10.49
CA ASN A 203 -4.35 13.37 11.87
C ASN A 203 -3.94 14.63 12.64
N ASP A 204 -4.84 15.17 13.45
CA ASP A 204 -4.64 16.42 14.22
C ASP A 204 -4.13 17.62 13.37
N GLY A 205 -4.49 17.65 12.08
CA GLY A 205 -4.09 18.67 11.12
C GLY A 205 -2.66 18.51 10.57
N GLU A 206 -1.94 17.44 10.96
CA GLU A 206 -0.65 17.07 10.40
C GLU A 206 -0.83 16.01 9.31
N ARG A 207 -0.21 16.24 8.15
CA ARG A 207 -0.26 15.33 7.00
C ARG A 207 1.08 14.62 6.81
N THR A 208 1.01 13.32 6.61
CA THR A 208 2.14 12.47 6.19
C THR A 208 1.81 11.84 4.85
N ASP A 209 2.74 11.91 3.90
CA ASP A 209 2.60 11.31 2.56
C ASP A 209 3.55 10.11 2.41
N TYR A 210 3.09 9.09 1.69
CA TYR A 210 3.85 7.89 1.35
C TYR A 210 4.10 7.82 -0.16
N TYR A 211 5.33 7.43 -0.52
CA TYR A 211 5.76 7.31 -1.91
C TYR A 211 6.18 5.87 -2.18
N TYR A 212 5.66 5.31 -3.26
CA TYR A 212 5.88 3.93 -3.65
C TYR A 212 6.81 3.90 -4.85
N SER A 213 7.96 3.25 -4.70
CA SER A 213 9.04 3.28 -5.70
C SER A 213 8.94 2.14 -6.70
N SER A 214 8.39 0.99 -6.31
CA SER A 214 8.29 -0.20 -7.16
C SER A 214 7.06 -1.03 -6.84
N ILE A 215 6.69 -1.85 -7.82
CA ILE A 215 5.64 -2.85 -7.76
C ILE A 215 6.14 -4.10 -8.50
N GLU A 216 5.97 -5.28 -7.92
CA GLU A 216 6.44 -6.54 -8.47
C GLU A 216 5.56 -7.73 -8.04
N VAL A 217 5.65 -8.84 -8.77
CA VAL A 217 5.05 -10.11 -8.37
C VAL A 217 6.01 -10.83 -7.42
N VAL A 218 5.50 -11.35 -6.31
CA VAL A 218 6.28 -12.19 -5.38
C VAL A 218 6.51 -13.56 -6.04
N GLN A 219 7.78 -13.93 -6.22
CA GLN A 219 8.21 -15.22 -6.79
C GLN A 219 8.58 -16.24 -5.71
#